data_AF-A0A1G5Y748-F1
#
_entry.id   AF-A0A1G5Y748-F1
#
_cell.length_a   1.000
_cell.length_b   1.000
_cell.length_c   1.000
_cell.angle_alpha   90.00
_cell.angle_beta   90.00
_cell.angle_gamma   90.00
#
_symmetry.space_group_name_H-M   'P 1'
#
loop_
_entity.id
_entity.type
_entity.pdbx_description
1 polymer ?
#
loop_
_entity_poly.entity_id
_entity_poly.type
_entity_poly.pdbx_seq_one_letter_code
_entity_poly.pdbx_strand_id
1 'polypeptide(L)'
;MSELKDERIQKTASSNRRALAVGIILAALTIFLLVFNEFLSRIHQGSSIPFYEAYNDKRLEDDIYVYVDTYDYPYDIGYYDSGEQYYFVVDDSDLYILRCTESMYNRICKAIDDKGEYRIIGTIGDVNSEVKDMAIEVYNEDETDPEYMLTEEDFDSYFENKLINMETKTGMDILLIVLAVIVGIVSFGLILGGALGMHRYSKAFKKLTDEEAEELNREIESPETTYLKGCKVFLTPNYIISMGNMFVAVKYTDIVWAYKFIQRMNFVPILTNIKVHTLGQAVLPIADMAAGTRNKDDMIATIFMAISNHNPNARIGYSNGTTKHISEV
;
A
#
# COMPACT_ATOMS: atom_id res chain seq x y z
N MET A 1 33.45 5.44 17.27
CA MET A 1 32.01 5.77 17.18
C MET A 1 31.48 5.51 18.57
N SER A 2 31.05 6.56 19.28
CA SER A 2 30.55 6.48 20.65
C SER A 2 29.37 5.52 20.73
N GLU A 3 29.56 4.33 21.30
CA GLU A 3 28.51 3.32 21.41
C GLU A 3 28.00 3.22 22.84
N LEU A 4 26.68 3.38 23.01
CA LEU A 4 26.00 3.00 24.23
C LEU A 4 25.98 1.46 24.30
N LYS A 5 26.45 0.92 25.42
CA LYS A 5 26.73 -0.52 25.57
C LYS A 5 25.50 -1.32 25.98
N ASP A 6 24.48 -0.66 26.54
CA ASP A 6 23.28 -1.34 27.00
C ASP A 6 22.53 -2.07 25.86
N GLU A 7 22.28 -3.36 26.07
CA GLU A 7 21.65 -4.23 25.07
C GLU A 7 20.25 -3.74 24.65
N ARG A 8 19.49 -3.07 25.54
CA ARG A 8 18.15 -2.58 25.23
C ARG A 8 18.22 -1.41 24.25
N ILE A 9 19.25 -0.57 24.37
CA ILE A 9 19.55 0.52 23.43
C ILE A 9 19.92 -0.05 22.08
N GLN A 10 20.87 -1.00 22.04
CA GLN A 10 21.31 -1.61 20.79
C GLN A 10 20.18 -2.38 20.09
N LYS A 11 19.33 -3.10 20.85
CA LYS A 11 18.16 -3.81 20.32
C LYS A 11 17.13 -2.84 19.73
N THR A 12 16.91 -1.69 20.37
CA THR A 12 15.97 -0.68 19.88
C THR A 12 16.52 0.07 18.66
N ALA A 13 17.80 0.40 18.63
CA ALA A 13 18.43 0.99 17.46
C ALA A 13 18.44 0.03 16.25
N SER A 14 18.67 -1.26 16.49
CA SER A 14 18.72 -2.29 15.45
C SER A 14 17.35 -2.74 14.93
N SER A 15 16.24 -2.46 15.64
CA SER A 15 14.90 -2.79 15.14
C SER A 15 14.57 -2.07 13.83
N ASN A 16 15.07 -0.85 13.65
CA ASN A 16 14.90 -0.09 12.40
C ASN A 16 15.60 -0.78 11.22
N ARG A 17 16.79 -1.37 11.45
CA ARG A 17 17.51 -2.17 10.43
C ARG A 17 16.75 -3.44 10.08
N ARG A 18 16.14 -4.10 11.06
CA ARG A 18 15.30 -5.29 10.83
C ARG A 18 14.06 -4.95 10.03
N ALA A 19 13.38 -3.85 10.36
CA ALA A 19 12.22 -3.37 9.60
C ALA A 19 12.60 -3.08 8.15
N LEU A 20 13.74 -2.41 7.92
CA LEU A 20 14.27 -2.15 6.58
C LEU A 20 14.56 -3.46 5.83
N ALA A 21 15.23 -4.42 6.46
CA ALA A 21 15.56 -5.71 5.85
C ALA A 21 14.30 -6.50 5.46
N VAL A 22 13.32 -6.60 6.36
CA VAL A 22 12.03 -7.24 6.06
C VAL A 22 11.31 -6.50 4.93
N GLY A 23 11.32 -5.16 4.95
CA GLY A 23 10.77 -4.34 3.89
C GLY A 23 11.39 -4.64 2.52
N ILE A 24 12.72 -4.77 2.44
CA ILE A 24 13.44 -5.11 1.21
C ILE A 24 13.08 -6.52 0.71
N ILE A 25 12.98 -7.50 1.61
CA ILE A 25 12.56 -8.87 1.26
C ILE A 25 11.14 -8.85 0.67
N LEU A 26 10.22 -8.11 1.28
CA LEU A 26 8.86 -7.97 0.77
C LEU A 26 8.83 -7.20 -0.56
N ALA A 27 9.72 -6.24 -0.79
CA ALA A 27 9.82 -5.55 -2.08
C ALA A 27 10.24 -6.52 -3.19
N ALA A 28 11.21 -7.39 -2.91
CA ALA A 28 11.61 -8.44 -3.84
C ALA A 28 10.46 -9.41 -4.12
N LEU A 29 9.67 -9.76 -3.10
CA LEU A 29 8.46 -10.58 -3.27
C LEU A 29 7.40 -9.88 -4.12
N THR A 30 7.17 -8.58 -3.94
CA THR A 30 6.25 -7.81 -4.80
C THR A 30 6.67 -7.87 -6.27
N ILE A 31 7.96 -7.63 -6.56
CA ILE A 31 8.48 -7.72 -7.94
C ILE A 31 8.32 -9.14 -8.46
N PHE A 32 8.64 -10.15 -7.65
CA PHE A 32 8.46 -11.55 -8.02
C PHE A 32 7.01 -11.86 -8.38
N LEU A 33 6.03 -11.44 -7.57
CA LEU A 33 4.61 -11.67 -7.84
C LEU A 33 4.17 -11.04 -9.16
N LEU A 34 4.62 -9.82 -9.46
CA LEU A 34 4.28 -9.14 -10.72
C LEU A 34 4.90 -9.83 -11.95
N VAL A 35 6.18 -10.21 -11.86
CA VAL A 35 6.86 -10.94 -12.94
C VAL A 35 6.28 -12.33 -13.13
N PHE A 36 5.97 -13.03 -12.03
CA PHE A 36 5.37 -14.35 -12.05
C PHE A 36 3.95 -14.32 -12.61
N ASN A 37 3.16 -13.29 -12.26
CA ASN A 37 1.85 -13.04 -12.85
C ASN A 37 1.94 -12.88 -14.37
N GLU A 38 2.85 -12.03 -14.85
CA GLU A 38 3.05 -11.84 -16.29
C GLU A 38 3.47 -13.13 -17.00
N PHE A 39 4.33 -13.93 -16.36
CA PHE A 39 4.73 -15.24 -16.87
C PHE A 39 3.55 -16.23 -16.96
N LEU A 40 2.73 -16.34 -15.89
CA LEU A 40 1.55 -17.19 -15.88
C LEU A 40 0.49 -16.73 -16.88
N SER A 41 0.23 -15.43 -16.94
CA SER A 41 -0.73 -14.82 -17.88
C SER A 41 -0.38 -15.20 -19.33
N ARG A 42 0.92 -15.16 -19.69
CA ARG A 42 1.40 -15.62 -21.02
C ARG A 42 1.21 -17.11 -21.26
N ILE A 43 1.45 -17.95 -20.26
CA ILE A 43 1.20 -19.39 -20.38
C ILE A 43 -0.29 -19.65 -20.62
N HIS A 44 -1.17 -19.01 -19.84
CA HIS A 44 -2.61 -19.17 -19.97
C HIS A 44 -3.15 -18.64 -21.30
N GLN A 45 -2.63 -17.51 -21.78
CA GLN A 45 -2.95 -17.00 -23.12
C GLN A 45 -2.46 -17.95 -24.22
N GLY A 46 -1.27 -18.55 -24.06
CA GLY A 46 -0.74 -19.53 -25.00
C GLY A 46 -1.49 -20.88 -24.99
N SER A 47 -2.25 -21.15 -23.93
CA SER A 47 -3.14 -22.30 -23.81
C SER A 47 -4.63 -21.92 -23.99
N SER A 48 -4.91 -20.81 -24.67
CA SER A 48 -6.29 -20.43 -24.99
C SER A 48 -6.95 -21.49 -25.87
N ILE A 49 -8.27 -21.61 -25.73
CA ILE A 49 -9.10 -22.50 -26.54
C ILE A 49 -9.91 -21.70 -27.56
N PRO A 50 -10.33 -22.29 -28.70
CA PRO A 50 -11.27 -21.64 -29.60
C PRO A 50 -12.56 -21.26 -28.87
N PHE A 51 -13.17 -20.12 -29.20
CA PHE A 51 -14.34 -19.67 -28.45
C PHE A 51 -15.54 -20.62 -28.63
N TYR A 52 -15.77 -21.17 -29.84
CA TYR A 52 -16.81 -22.18 -30.07
C TYR A 52 -16.65 -23.43 -29.17
N GLU A 53 -15.41 -23.80 -28.83
CA GLU A 53 -15.15 -24.94 -27.93
C GLU A 53 -15.65 -24.62 -26.52
N ALA A 54 -15.51 -23.37 -26.07
CA ALA A 54 -16.05 -22.95 -24.77
C ALA A 54 -17.59 -23.02 -24.71
N TYR A 55 -18.30 -22.73 -25.80
CA TYR A 55 -19.76 -22.94 -25.91
C TYR A 55 -20.10 -24.43 -25.79
N ASN A 56 -19.49 -25.27 -26.63
CA ASN A 56 -19.78 -26.71 -26.70
C ASN A 56 -19.49 -27.43 -25.38
N ASP A 57 -18.40 -27.06 -24.70
CA ASP A 57 -17.98 -27.68 -23.44
C ASP A 57 -18.66 -27.04 -22.21
N LYS A 58 -19.51 -26.02 -22.39
CA LYS A 58 -20.19 -25.28 -21.31
C LYS A 58 -19.23 -24.62 -20.34
N ARG A 59 -18.20 -23.98 -20.88
CA ARG A 59 -17.09 -23.33 -20.15
C ARG A 59 -17.15 -21.81 -20.23
N LEU A 60 -18.30 -21.25 -20.62
CA LEU A 60 -18.52 -19.81 -20.76
C LEU A 60 -18.38 -19.02 -19.44
N GLU A 61 -18.44 -19.71 -18.29
CA GLU A 61 -18.25 -19.14 -16.95
C GLU A 61 -16.85 -19.40 -16.37
N ASP A 62 -15.97 -20.10 -17.11
CA ASP A 62 -14.62 -20.40 -16.64
C ASP A 62 -13.72 -19.16 -16.74
N ASP A 63 -12.79 -19.01 -15.79
CA ASP A 63 -11.77 -17.96 -15.78
C ASP A 63 -10.61 -18.30 -16.75
N ILE A 64 -10.90 -18.30 -18.05
CA ILE A 64 -10.00 -18.75 -19.12
C ILE A 64 -9.82 -17.70 -20.22
N TYR A 65 -8.76 -17.89 -21.01
CA TYR A 65 -8.58 -17.19 -22.27
C TYR A 65 -9.18 -18.02 -23.40
N VAL A 66 -9.90 -17.34 -24.28
CA VAL A 66 -10.42 -17.86 -25.55
C VAL A 66 -9.80 -17.11 -26.72
N TYR A 67 -9.89 -17.70 -27.91
CA TYR A 67 -9.50 -17.03 -29.14
C TYR A 67 -10.49 -17.25 -30.27
N VAL A 68 -10.46 -16.31 -31.23
CA VAL A 68 -11.08 -16.43 -32.55
C VAL A 68 -10.07 -15.98 -33.61
N ASP A 69 -10.09 -16.63 -34.76
CA ASP A 69 -9.26 -16.27 -35.92
C ASP A 69 -10.12 -15.51 -36.93
N THR A 70 -9.83 -14.22 -37.15
CA THR A 70 -10.59 -13.38 -38.11
C THR A 70 -9.75 -13.06 -39.34
N TYR A 71 -10.41 -13.08 -40.49
CA TYR A 71 -9.85 -12.68 -41.79
C TYR A 71 -10.45 -11.36 -42.29
N ASP A 72 -11.59 -10.96 -41.72
CA ASP A 72 -12.32 -9.74 -42.06
C ASP A 72 -12.17 -8.68 -40.97
N TYR A 73 -12.38 -7.43 -41.38
CA TYR A 73 -12.36 -6.31 -40.43
C TYR A 73 -13.53 -6.44 -39.45
N PRO A 74 -13.29 -6.21 -38.14
CA PRO A 74 -14.37 -6.14 -37.18
C PRO A 74 -15.41 -5.09 -37.61
N TYR A 75 -16.70 -5.46 -37.58
CA TYR A 75 -17.80 -4.60 -37.96
C TYR A 75 -18.35 -3.88 -36.72
N ASP A 76 -18.49 -2.56 -36.78
CA ASP A 76 -18.84 -1.72 -35.62
C ASP A 76 -20.28 -1.98 -35.13
N ILE A 77 -20.43 -2.23 -33.84
CA ILE A 77 -21.74 -2.31 -33.15
C ILE A 77 -22.08 -0.98 -32.47
N GLY A 78 -21.09 -0.33 -31.85
CA GLY A 78 -21.30 0.91 -31.12
C GLY A 78 -20.19 1.27 -30.12
N TYR A 79 -20.20 2.54 -29.72
CA TYR A 79 -19.24 3.16 -28.80
C TYR A 79 -19.88 3.59 -27.49
N TYR A 80 -19.15 3.42 -26.39
CA TYR A 80 -19.46 4.04 -25.10
C TYR A 80 -18.52 5.18 -24.77
N ASP A 81 -19.03 6.24 -24.15
CA ASP A 81 -18.26 7.41 -23.65
C ASP A 81 -17.00 7.07 -22.83
N SER A 82 -16.92 5.85 -22.30
CA SER A 82 -15.76 5.31 -21.57
C SER A 82 -14.55 4.92 -22.44
N GLY A 83 -14.63 4.99 -23.77
CA GLY A 83 -13.55 4.59 -24.68
C GLY A 83 -13.57 3.11 -25.09
N GLU A 84 -14.65 2.40 -24.78
CA GLU A 84 -14.84 0.97 -25.07
C GLU A 84 -15.70 0.83 -26.34
N GLN A 85 -15.28 -0.04 -27.26
CA GLN A 85 -15.97 -0.29 -28.52
C GLN A 85 -16.32 -1.75 -28.67
N TYR A 86 -17.49 -2.00 -29.25
CA TYR A 86 -18.03 -3.33 -29.50
C TYR A 86 -18.09 -3.57 -30.99
N TYR A 87 -17.72 -4.78 -31.40
CA TYR A 87 -17.66 -5.16 -32.81
C TYR A 87 -18.20 -6.56 -33.00
N PHE A 88 -18.77 -6.83 -34.16
CA PHE A 88 -18.90 -8.18 -34.67
C PHE A 88 -17.59 -8.63 -35.30
N VAL A 89 -17.21 -9.87 -35.02
CA VAL A 89 -16.06 -10.56 -35.62
C VAL A 89 -16.48 -11.93 -36.11
N VAL A 90 -15.93 -12.36 -37.25
CA VAL A 90 -16.28 -13.63 -37.89
C VAL A 90 -15.08 -14.58 -37.79
N ASP A 91 -15.33 -15.79 -37.31
CA ASP A 91 -14.39 -16.92 -37.40
C ASP A 91 -15.04 -17.98 -38.29
N ASP A 92 -14.51 -18.16 -39.49
CA ASP A 92 -15.12 -18.95 -40.56
C ASP A 92 -16.59 -18.57 -40.85
N SER A 93 -17.56 -19.26 -40.25
CA SER A 93 -19.01 -19.01 -40.38
C SER A 93 -19.67 -18.53 -39.10
N ASP A 94 -18.94 -18.50 -38.00
CA ASP A 94 -19.46 -18.15 -36.69
C ASP A 94 -19.22 -16.66 -36.40
N LEU A 95 -20.23 -16.02 -35.83
CA LEU A 95 -20.23 -14.61 -35.49
C LEU A 95 -20.02 -14.45 -33.98
N TYR A 96 -19.15 -13.55 -33.56
CA TYR A 96 -18.90 -13.25 -32.15
C TYR A 96 -18.94 -11.76 -31.89
N ILE A 97 -19.19 -11.39 -30.63
CA ILE A 97 -19.06 -10.02 -30.16
C ILE A 97 -17.67 -9.85 -29.53
N LEU A 98 -16.93 -8.86 -30.00
CA LEU A 98 -15.65 -8.42 -29.47
C LEU A 98 -15.82 -7.10 -28.75
N ARG A 99 -15.28 -7.00 -27.54
CA ARG A 99 -15.02 -5.73 -26.86
C ARG A 99 -13.52 -5.42 -26.92
N CYS A 100 -13.15 -4.27 -27.46
CA CYS A 100 -11.75 -3.83 -27.44
C CYS A 100 -11.61 -2.30 -27.50
N THR A 101 -10.39 -1.81 -27.30
CA THR A 101 -10.04 -0.40 -27.47
C THR A 101 -9.80 -0.05 -28.93
N GLU A 102 -9.95 1.23 -29.31
CA GLU A 102 -9.65 1.73 -30.66
C GLU A 102 -8.21 1.38 -31.12
N SER A 103 -7.25 1.45 -30.19
CA SER A 103 -5.86 1.04 -30.44
C SER A 103 -5.76 -0.43 -30.88
N MET A 104 -6.58 -1.29 -30.29
CA MET A 104 -6.59 -2.70 -30.59
C MET A 104 -7.31 -3.01 -31.90
N TYR A 105 -8.45 -2.37 -32.15
CA TYR A 105 -9.12 -2.43 -33.45
C TYR A 105 -8.14 -2.10 -34.59
N ASN A 106 -7.42 -0.98 -34.47
CA ASN A 106 -6.43 -0.58 -35.47
C ASN A 106 -5.30 -1.61 -35.64
N ARG A 107 -4.92 -2.34 -34.58
CA ARG A 107 -3.94 -3.43 -34.66
C ARG A 107 -4.49 -4.65 -35.40
N ILE A 108 -5.77 -4.98 -35.21
CA ILE A 108 -6.45 -6.06 -35.91
C ILE A 108 -6.49 -5.73 -37.41
N CYS A 109 -7.05 -4.58 -37.80
CA CYS A 109 -7.14 -4.16 -39.20
C CYS A 109 -5.78 -4.14 -39.89
N LYS A 110 -4.77 -3.55 -39.23
CA LYS A 110 -3.41 -3.53 -39.77
C LYS A 110 -2.83 -4.93 -39.98
N ALA A 111 -3.07 -5.85 -39.06
CA ALA A 111 -2.56 -7.21 -39.21
C ALA A 111 -3.27 -7.96 -40.34
N ILE A 112 -4.56 -7.71 -40.56
CA ILE A 112 -5.30 -8.23 -41.70
C ILE A 112 -4.77 -7.64 -43.01
N ASP A 113 -4.54 -6.32 -43.09
CA ASP A 113 -3.88 -5.68 -44.24
C ASP A 113 -2.50 -6.31 -44.55
N ASP A 114 -1.70 -6.53 -43.50
CA ASP A 114 -0.31 -6.99 -43.63
C ASP A 114 -0.19 -8.51 -43.88
N LYS A 115 -1.10 -9.33 -43.33
CA LYS A 115 -0.98 -10.80 -43.27
C LYS A 115 -2.21 -11.57 -43.73
N GLY A 116 -3.35 -10.90 -43.92
CA GLY A 116 -4.62 -11.51 -44.30
C GLY A 116 -5.41 -12.14 -43.14
N GLU A 117 -4.88 -12.14 -41.92
CA GLU A 117 -5.51 -12.77 -40.76
C GLU A 117 -5.05 -12.15 -39.44
N TYR A 118 -5.86 -12.29 -38.40
CA TYR A 118 -5.47 -11.97 -37.02
C TYR A 118 -6.15 -12.88 -36.00
N ARG A 119 -5.35 -13.42 -35.07
CA ARG A 119 -5.86 -14.14 -33.90
C ARG A 119 -6.19 -13.18 -32.77
N ILE A 120 -7.47 -13.06 -32.45
CA ILE A 120 -7.97 -12.29 -31.31
C ILE A 120 -7.93 -13.20 -30.09
N ILE A 121 -7.25 -12.77 -29.02
CA ILE A 121 -7.20 -13.48 -27.73
C ILE A 121 -7.77 -12.58 -26.66
N GLY A 122 -8.71 -13.10 -25.88
CA GLY A 122 -9.37 -12.38 -24.79
C GLY A 122 -9.91 -13.31 -23.71
N THR A 123 -10.52 -12.73 -22.68
CA THR A 123 -11.30 -13.50 -21.71
C THR A 123 -12.78 -13.43 -22.07
N ILE A 124 -13.58 -14.37 -21.56
CA ILE A 124 -15.03 -14.34 -21.75
C ILE A 124 -15.62 -13.24 -20.86
N GLY A 125 -16.52 -12.43 -21.41
CA GLY A 125 -17.27 -11.41 -20.68
C GLY A 125 -18.76 -11.49 -21.01
N ASP A 126 -19.55 -10.70 -20.28
CA ASP A 126 -20.99 -10.61 -20.49
C ASP A 126 -21.36 -9.39 -21.35
N VAL A 127 -22.35 -9.59 -22.21
CA VAL A 127 -23.05 -8.54 -22.94
C VAL A 127 -24.11 -7.92 -22.01
N ASN A 128 -24.17 -6.60 -21.94
CA ASN A 128 -25.24 -5.89 -21.22
C ASN A 128 -26.42 -5.59 -22.17
N SER A 129 -27.58 -5.21 -21.63
CA SER A 129 -28.80 -4.98 -22.44
C SER A 129 -28.62 -3.92 -23.53
N GLU A 130 -27.86 -2.87 -23.27
CA GLU A 130 -27.66 -1.78 -24.25
C GLU A 130 -26.75 -2.23 -25.40
N VAL A 131 -25.69 -2.99 -25.13
CA VAL A 131 -24.87 -3.63 -26.18
C VAL A 131 -25.72 -4.61 -26.99
N LYS A 132 -26.61 -5.37 -26.33
CA LYS A 132 -27.52 -6.30 -27.01
C LYS A 132 -28.45 -5.55 -27.97
N ASP A 133 -29.10 -4.48 -27.50
CA ASP A 133 -30.01 -3.68 -28.30
C ASP A 133 -29.29 -3.10 -29.53
N MET A 134 -28.09 -2.55 -29.35
CA MET A 134 -27.26 -2.05 -30.46
C MET A 134 -26.84 -3.16 -31.43
N ALA A 135 -26.42 -4.32 -30.92
CA ALA A 135 -26.02 -5.44 -31.76
C ALA A 135 -27.18 -5.93 -32.64
N ILE A 136 -28.39 -6.00 -32.09
CA ILE A 136 -29.61 -6.36 -32.83
C ILE A 136 -29.96 -5.27 -33.87
N GLU A 137 -29.89 -3.99 -33.49
CA GLU A 137 -30.15 -2.88 -34.41
C GLU A 137 -29.19 -2.90 -35.60
N VAL A 138 -27.89 -3.05 -35.32
CA VAL A 138 -26.83 -3.08 -36.32
C VAL A 138 -26.92 -4.31 -37.23
N TYR A 139 -27.20 -5.49 -36.68
CA TYR A 139 -27.36 -6.70 -37.49
C TYR A 139 -28.55 -6.58 -38.47
N ASN A 140 -29.64 -5.94 -38.02
CA ASN A 140 -30.87 -5.82 -38.78
C ASN A 140 -30.93 -4.57 -39.68
N GLU A 141 -29.93 -3.69 -39.66
CA GLU A 141 -29.98 -2.37 -40.33
C GLU A 141 -30.35 -2.46 -41.82
N ASP A 142 -29.79 -3.47 -42.50
CA ASP A 142 -30.00 -3.71 -43.93
C ASP A 142 -30.91 -4.92 -44.24
N GLU A 143 -31.43 -5.60 -43.22
CA GLU A 143 -32.33 -6.75 -43.40
C GLU A 143 -33.79 -6.29 -43.50
N THR A 144 -34.50 -6.74 -44.53
CA THR A 144 -35.89 -6.35 -44.79
C THR A 144 -36.86 -7.53 -44.73
N ASP A 145 -36.34 -8.75 -44.71
CA ASP A 145 -37.09 -9.97 -44.51
C ASP A 145 -37.13 -10.34 -43.02
N PRO A 146 -38.31 -10.30 -42.38
CA PRO A 146 -38.45 -10.65 -40.96
C PRO A 146 -38.00 -12.06 -40.59
N GLU A 147 -37.89 -13.00 -41.55
CA GLU A 147 -37.39 -14.36 -41.30
C GLU A 147 -35.88 -14.39 -41.00
N TYR A 148 -35.13 -13.41 -41.50
CA TYR A 148 -33.67 -13.30 -41.31
C TYR A 148 -33.25 -12.25 -40.28
N MET A 149 -34.22 -11.50 -39.73
CA MET A 149 -33.96 -10.54 -38.66
C MET A 149 -33.58 -11.26 -37.36
N LEU A 150 -32.50 -10.82 -36.73
CA LEU A 150 -32.07 -11.28 -35.41
C LEU A 150 -33.06 -10.77 -34.36
N THR A 151 -33.75 -11.68 -33.68
CA THR A 151 -34.59 -11.33 -32.53
C THR A 151 -33.82 -11.39 -31.21
N GLU A 152 -34.42 -10.89 -30.14
CA GLU A 152 -33.85 -11.00 -28.79
C GLU A 152 -33.65 -12.47 -28.36
N GLU A 153 -34.58 -13.36 -28.72
CA GLU A 153 -34.51 -14.78 -28.39
C GLU A 153 -33.41 -15.48 -29.19
N ASP A 154 -33.25 -15.13 -30.48
CA ASP A 154 -32.16 -15.62 -31.32
C ASP A 154 -30.81 -15.16 -30.79
N PHE A 155 -30.71 -13.89 -30.39
CA PHE A 155 -29.51 -13.33 -29.78
C PHE A 155 -29.14 -14.08 -28.51
N ASP A 156 -30.08 -14.21 -27.57
CA ASP A 156 -29.85 -14.87 -26.29
C ASP A 156 -29.48 -16.34 -26.49
N SER A 157 -30.06 -17.01 -27.49
CA SER A 157 -29.76 -18.41 -27.80
C SER A 157 -28.41 -18.59 -28.51
N TYR A 158 -28.01 -17.67 -29.39
CA TYR A 158 -26.81 -17.81 -30.20
C TYR A 158 -25.56 -17.31 -29.45
N PHE A 159 -25.63 -16.09 -28.91
CA PHE A 159 -24.50 -15.48 -28.23
C PHE A 159 -24.40 -15.90 -26.76
N GLU A 160 -25.46 -16.45 -26.17
CA GLU A 160 -25.58 -16.75 -24.72
C GLU A 160 -25.24 -15.52 -23.84
N ASN A 161 -25.47 -14.32 -24.35
CA ASN A 161 -25.05 -13.05 -23.76
C ASN A 161 -23.53 -12.97 -23.46
N LYS A 162 -22.70 -13.66 -24.24
CA LYS A 162 -21.24 -13.66 -24.09
C LYS A 162 -20.54 -12.88 -25.17
N LEU A 163 -19.37 -12.34 -24.81
CA LEU A 163 -18.46 -11.64 -25.69
C LEU A 163 -17.01 -12.02 -25.38
N ILE A 164 -16.11 -11.73 -26.32
CA ILE A 164 -14.67 -11.75 -26.12
C ILE A 164 -14.23 -10.37 -25.64
N ASN A 165 -13.64 -10.31 -24.46
CA ASN A 165 -13.10 -9.08 -23.92
C ASN A 165 -11.58 -9.05 -24.10
N MET A 166 -11.12 -8.15 -24.95
CA MET A 166 -9.71 -8.01 -25.24
C MET A 166 -9.02 -7.15 -24.18
N GLU A 167 -7.80 -7.51 -23.81
CA GLU A 167 -7.00 -6.82 -22.78
C GLU A 167 -7.51 -6.95 -21.34
N THR A 168 -8.60 -7.68 -21.10
CA THR A 168 -8.96 -8.08 -19.74
C THR A 168 -8.09 -9.22 -19.22
N LYS A 169 -7.88 -9.16 -17.92
CA LYS A 169 -7.12 -10.15 -17.16
C LYS A 169 -8.09 -11.12 -16.50
N THR A 170 -7.67 -12.36 -16.35
CA THR A 170 -8.41 -13.36 -15.57
C THR A 170 -8.54 -12.92 -14.12
N GLY A 171 -9.53 -13.44 -13.41
CA GLY A 171 -9.71 -13.22 -11.97
C GLY A 171 -8.47 -13.61 -11.18
N MET A 172 -7.79 -14.69 -11.57
CA MET A 172 -6.50 -15.09 -11.00
C MET A 172 -5.39 -14.03 -11.22
N ASP A 173 -5.28 -13.48 -12.44
CA ASP A 173 -4.31 -12.42 -12.75
C ASP A 173 -4.58 -11.18 -11.87
N ILE A 174 -5.84 -10.78 -11.74
CA ILE A 174 -6.26 -9.65 -10.89
C ILE A 174 -5.92 -9.91 -9.42
N LEU A 175 -6.17 -11.11 -8.90
CA LEU A 175 -5.87 -11.48 -7.53
C LEU A 175 -4.37 -11.35 -7.22
N LEU A 176 -3.51 -11.84 -8.10
CA LEU A 176 -2.06 -11.73 -7.95
C LEU A 176 -1.59 -10.27 -7.96
N ILE A 177 -2.15 -9.44 -8.83
CA ILE A 177 -1.87 -7.99 -8.86
C ILE A 177 -2.30 -7.34 -7.55
N VAL A 178 -3.52 -7.60 -7.06
CA VAL A 178 -4.02 -7.05 -5.79
C VAL A 178 -3.13 -7.48 -4.61
N LEU A 179 -2.74 -8.75 -4.56
CA LEU A 179 -1.82 -9.25 -3.55
C LEU A 179 -0.46 -8.54 -3.62
N ALA A 180 0.10 -8.39 -4.82
CA ALA A 180 1.36 -7.69 -5.03
C ALA A 180 1.28 -6.22 -4.55
N VAL A 181 0.18 -5.53 -4.81
CA VAL A 181 -0.07 -4.15 -4.35
C VAL A 181 -0.12 -4.08 -2.82
N ILE A 182 -0.87 -4.97 -2.16
CA ILE A 182 -0.96 -5.00 -0.69
C ILE A 182 0.43 -5.23 -0.07
N VAL A 183 1.15 -6.24 -0.56
CA VAL A 183 2.52 -6.53 -0.10
C VAL A 183 3.46 -5.35 -0.37
N GLY A 184 3.31 -4.68 -1.52
CA GLY A 184 4.09 -3.51 -1.91
C GLY A 184 3.87 -2.31 -0.98
N ILE A 185 2.64 -2.04 -0.58
CA ILE A 185 2.31 -0.97 0.37
C ILE A 185 2.95 -1.24 1.74
N VAL A 186 2.85 -2.48 2.24
CA VAL A 186 3.46 -2.88 3.52
C VAL A 186 4.99 -2.78 3.44
N SER A 187 5.59 -3.27 2.36
CA SER A 187 7.02 -3.16 2.09
C SER A 187 7.49 -1.70 2.12
N PHE A 188 6.81 -0.83 1.38
CA PHE A 188 7.14 0.59 1.30
C PHE A 188 7.08 1.26 2.67
N GLY A 189 6.03 0.99 3.45
CA GLY A 189 5.90 1.50 4.82
C GLY A 189 7.05 1.08 5.74
N LEU A 190 7.48 -0.19 5.67
CA LEU A 190 8.60 -0.71 6.45
C LEU A 190 9.94 -0.11 6.03
N ILE A 191 10.18 0.03 4.73
CA ILE A 191 11.41 0.64 4.19
C ILE A 191 11.48 2.11 4.62
N LEU A 192 10.42 2.88 4.40
CA LEU A 192 10.39 4.30 4.74
C LEU A 192 10.51 4.51 6.25
N GLY A 193 9.72 3.78 7.05
CA GLY A 193 9.77 3.85 8.51
C GLY A 193 11.13 3.45 9.07
N GLY A 194 11.70 2.34 8.58
CA GLY A 194 13.02 1.85 8.97
C GLY A 194 14.14 2.83 8.61
N ALA A 195 14.13 3.38 7.39
CA ALA A 195 15.11 4.35 6.93
C ALA A 195 15.05 5.66 7.71
N LEU A 196 13.85 6.23 7.92
CA LEU A 196 13.65 7.44 8.71
C LEU A 196 14.09 7.23 10.17
N GLY A 197 13.72 6.09 10.78
CA GLY A 197 14.15 5.74 12.12
C GLY A 197 15.67 5.63 12.22
N MET A 198 16.31 4.93 11.28
CA MET A 198 17.77 4.79 11.25
C MET A 198 18.47 6.14 11.05
N HIS A 199 17.95 7.02 10.20
CA HIS A 199 18.48 8.37 10.02
C HIS A 199 18.40 9.20 11.30
N ARG A 200 17.23 9.21 11.97
CA ARG A 200 17.03 9.94 13.24
C ARG A 200 17.98 9.45 14.34
N TYR A 201 18.10 8.13 14.50
CA TYR A 201 19.01 7.54 15.48
C TYR A 201 20.47 7.82 15.13
N SER A 202 20.88 7.66 13.87
CA SER A 202 22.25 7.97 13.44
C SER A 202 22.59 9.45 13.67
N LYS A 203 21.67 10.36 13.38
CA LYS A 203 21.85 11.80 13.64
C LYS A 203 21.99 12.10 15.13
N ALA A 204 21.22 11.42 15.99
CA ALA A 204 21.32 11.58 17.44
C ALA A 204 22.65 11.03 17.98
N PHE A 205 23.03 9.81 17.59
CA PHE A 205 24.30 9.21 18.02
C PHE A 205 25.54 9.98 17.52
N LYS A 206 25.50 10.52 16.30
CA LYS A 206 26.60 11.35 15.78
C LYS A 206 26.83 12.66 16.56
N LYS A 207 25.85 13.10 17.35
CA LYS A 207 25.98 14.30 18.19
C LYS A 207 26.61 14.00 19.55
N LEU A 208 26.63 12.75 19.99
CA LEU A 208 27.24 12.37 21.26
C LEU A 208 28.76 12.32 21.10
N THR A 209 29.46 12.93 22.04
CA THR A 209 30.88 12.71 22.25
C THR A 209 31.12 11.37 22.94
N ASP A 210 32.35 10.85 22.87
CA ASP A 210 32.71 9.61 23.57
C ASP A 210 32.59 9.77 25.10
N GLU A 211 32.93 10.94 25.64
CA GLU A 211 32.78 11.26 27.07
C GLU A 211 31.32 11.26 27.53
N GLU A 212 30.42 11.90 26.78
CA GLU A 212 28.98 11.89 27.07
C GLU A 212 28.40 10.47 26.99
N ALA A 213 28.84 9.66 26.03
CA ALA A 213 28.38 8.28 25.90
C ALA A 213 28.85 7.42 27.09
N GLU A 214 30.07 7.60 27.58
CA GLU A 214 30.55 6.92 28.79
C GLU A 214 29.79 7.36 30.04
N GLU A 215 29.49 8.65 30.18
CA GLU A 215 28.66 9.18 31.26
C GLU A 215 27.27 8.55 31.25
N LEU A 216 26.60 8.53 30.08
CA LEU A 216 25.29 7.92 29.94
C LEU A 216 25.31 6.41 30.22
N ASN A 217 26.36 5.69 29.82
CA ASN A 217 26.50 4.27 30.17
C ASN A 217 26.59 4.06 31.69
N ARG A 218 27.38 4.87 32.41
CA ARG A 218 27.46 4.80 33.88
C ARG A 218 26.12 5.10 34.55
N GLU A 219 25.40 6.11 34.04
CA GLU A 219 24.05 6.45 34.52
C GLU A 219 23.07 5.28 34.32
N ILE A 220 23.11 4.62 33.15
CA ILE A 220 22.24 3.47 32.86
C ILE A 220 22.55 2.26 33.76
N GLU A 221 23.81 2.04 34.10
CA GLU A 221 24.27 0.93 34.96
C GLU A 221 24.04 1.18 36.46
N SER A 222 23.68 2.41 36.86
CA SER A 222 23.40 2.74 38.25
C SER A 222 22.26 1.88 38.83
N PRO A 223 22.39 1.39 40.08
CA PRO A 223 21.32 0.63 40.74
C PRO A 223 20.05 1.46 40.99
N GLU A 224 20.14 2.78 40.95
CA GLU A 224 19.00 3.69 41.08
C GLU A 224 18.21 3.85 39.77
N THR A 225 18.75 3.34 38.65
CA THR A 225 18.13 3.49 37.34
C THR A 225 16.92 2.59 37.16
N THR A 226 15.79 3.22 36.81
CA THR A 226 14.54 2.52 36.52
C THR A 226 14.24 2.53 35.03
N TYR A 227 13.94 1.35 34.46
CA TYR A 227 13.58 1.22 33.04
C TYR A 227 12.07 1.01 32.83
N LEU A 228 11.43 1.99 32.18
CA LEU A 228 10.02 1.95 31.80
C LEU A 228 9.85 1.27 30.43
N LYS A 229 9.60 -0.04 30.45
CA LYS A 229 9.50 -0.87 29.23
C LYS A 229 8.44 -0.38 28.23
N GLY A 230 7.30 0.11 28.70
CA GLY A 230 6.16 0.48 27.85
C GLY A 230 6.39 1.72 26.98
N CYS A 231 7.31 2.60 27.35
CA CYS A 231 7.69 3.81 26.61
C CYS A 231 9.20 3.87 26.29
N LYS A 232 9.95 2.83 26.64
CA LYS A 232 11.40 2.70 26.41
C LYS A 232 12.21 3.88 26.97
N VAL A 233 11.95 4.23 28.23
CA VAL A 233 12.62 5.34 28.93
C VAL A 233 13.41 4.80 30.12
N PHE A 234 14.64 5.26 30.26
CA PHE A 234 15.41 5.16 31.49
C PHE A 234 15.25 6.44 32.30
N LEU A 235 14.91 6.26 33.58
CA LEU A 235 14.99 7.27 34.61
C LEU A 235 16.26 6.97 35.39
N THR A 236 17.33 7.71 35.11
CA THR A 236 18.63 7.59 35.78
C THR A 236 18.75 8.66 36.89
N PRO A 237 19.81 8.67 37.71
CA PRO A 237 20.01 9.72 38.71
C PRO A 237 20.01 11.14 38.13
N ASN A 238 20.70 11.37 36.99
CA ASN A 238 20.87 12.72 36.44
C ASN A 238 20.14 12.95 35.11
N TYR A 239 19.76 11.89 34.40
CA TYR A 239 19.16 11.98 33.06
C TYR A 239 17.82 11.26 32.91
N ILE A 240 17.03 11.76 31.98
CA ILE A 240 16.01 10.99 31.27
C ILE A 240 16.57 10.57 29.92
N ILE A 241 16.61 9.26 29.66
CA ILE A 241 17.08 8.72 28.38
C ILE A 241 15.90 8.01 27.70
N SER A 242 15.42 8.55 26.59
CA SER A 242 14.32 8.00 25.80
C SER A 242 14.83 7.35 24.51
N MET A 243 14.35 6.13 24.27
CA MET A 243 14.59 5.34 23.06
C MET A 243 13.30 5.15 22.25
N GLY A 244 12.53 6.23 22.11
CA GLY A 244 11.30 6.25 21.33
C GLY A 244 11.57 6.23 19.82
N ASN A 245 10.87 7.09 19.07
CA ASN A 245 11.12 7.27 17.64
C ASN A 245 12.49 7.89 17.33
N MET A 246 13.11 8.51 18.34
CA MET A 246 14.47 9.02 18.30
C MET A 246 15.15 8.81 19.65
N PHE A 247 16.47 8.74 19.63
CA PHE A 247 17.28 8.77 20.85
C PHE A 247 17.32 10.20 21.40
N VAL A 248 16.97 10.36 22.67
CA VAL A 248 17.03 11.64 23.40
C VAL A 248 17.57 11.36 24.80
N ALA A 249 18.59 12.10 25.21
CA ALA A 249 19.07 12.13 26.60
C ALA A 249 19.02 13.58 27.09
N VAL A 250 18.37 13.83 28.22
CA VAL A 250 18.19 15.18 28.79
C VAL A 250 18.47 15.12 30.28
N LYS A 251 19.32 16.03 30.78
CA LYS A 251 19.55 16.20 32.22
C LYS A 251 18.30 16.76 32.89
N TYR A 252 17.95 16.28 34.07
CA TYR A 252 16.79 16.82 34.80
C TYR A 252 16.91 18.31 35.06
N THR A 253 18.12 18.78 35.40
CA THR A 253 18.43 20.19 35.70
C THR A 253 18.12 21.13 34.54
N ASP A 254 18.16 20.61 33.31
CA ASP A 254 18.00 21.43 32.11
C ASP A 254 16.52 21.57 31.72
N ILE A 255 15.63 20.78 32.33
CA ILE A 255 14.20 20.76 32.04
C ILE A 255 13.53 21.97 32.69
N VAL A 256 12.94 22.83 31.87
CA VAL A 256 12.16 24.00 32.33
C VAL A 256 10.67 23.66 32.37
N TRP A 257 10.17 22.91 31.37
CA TRP A 257 8.76 22.58 31.26
C TRP A 257 8.58 21.21 30.61
N ALA A 258 7.69 20.39 31.18
CA ALA A 258 7.30 19.10 30.61
C ALA A 258 5.78 18.94 30.60
N TYR A 259 5.22 18.41 29.51
CA TYR A 259 3.77 18.19 29.42
C TYR A 259 3.40 17.00 28.53
N LYS A 260 2.22 16.42 28.79
CA LYS A 260 1.66 15.31 28.00
C LYS A 260 1.14 15.84 26.67
N PHE A 261 1.55 15.20 25.58
CA PHE A 261 1.10 15.52 24.24
C PHE A 261 0.48 14.28 23.56
N ILE A 262 -0.67 14.48 22.92
CA ILE A 262 -1.41 13.41 22.22
C ILE A 262 -1.56 13.82 20.76
N GLN A 263 -0.94 13.09 19.86
CA GLN A 263 -1.19 13.21 18.43
C GLN A 263 -2.46 12.45 18.06
N ARG A 264 -3.32 13.11 17.28
CA ARG A 264 -4.58 12.56 16.79
C ARG A 264 -4.64 12.66 15.27
N MET A 265 -5.24 11.65 14.64
CA MET A 265 -5.61 11.66 13.23
C MET A 265 -7.11 11.39 13.16
N ASN A 266 -7.88 12.27 12.51
CA ASN A 266 -9.35 12.19 12.50
C ASN A 266 -9.94 11.99 13.90
N PHE A 267 -9.46 12.78 14.87
CA PHE A 267 -9.81 12.71 16.30
C PHE A 267 -9.39 11.43 17.05
N VAL A 268 -8.87 10.39 16.37
CA VAL A 268 -8.39 9.16 17.01
C VAL A 268 -6.93 9.34 17.48
N PRO A 269 -6.60 9.10 18.76
CA PRO A 269 -5.22 9.14 19.25
C PRO A 269 -4.34 8.09 18.56
N ILE A 270 -3.25 8.53 17.94
CA ILE A 270 -2.28 7.65 17.26
C ILE A 270 -0.97 7.51 18.04
N LEU A 271 -0.55 8.56 18.74
CA LEU A 271 0.67 8.60 19.54
C LEU A 271 0.46 9.47 20.78
N THR A 272 1.02 9.04 21.91
CA THR A 272 1.13 9.85 23.13
C THR A 272 2.61 9.95 23.49
N ASN A 273 3.08 11.14 23.81
CA ASN A 273 4.44 11.34 24.33
C ASN A 273 4.45 12.49 25.36
N ILE A 274 5.62 12.73 25.94
CA ILE A 274 5.87 13.89 26.79
C ILE A 274 6.77 14.85 26.02
N LYS A 275 6.36 16.11 25.94
CA LYS A 275 7.18 17.18 25.38
C LYS A 275 7.97 17.83 26.50
N VAL A 276 9.27 17.96 26.29
CA VAL A 276 10.21 18.57 27.25
C VAL A 276 10.84 19.79 26.60
N HIS A 277 10.79 20.91 27.31
CA HIS A 277 11.48 22.14 27.00
C HIS A 277 12.70 22.25 27.89
N THR A 278 13.86 22.49 27.28
CA THR A 278 15.11 22.76 27.99
C THR A 278 15.56 24.19 27.79
N LEU A 279 16.41 24.71 28.67
CA LEU A 279 17.02 26.04 28.54
C LEU A 279 17.74 26.15 27.17
N GLY A 280 17.26 27.03 26.30
CA GLY A 280 17.89 27.36 25.02
C GLY A 280 17.77 26.35 23.87
N GLN A 281 16.87 25.36 23.92
CA GLN A 281 16.72 24.36 22.82
C GLN A 281 15.29 24.19 22.28
N ALA A 282 15.21 23.49 21.14
CA ALA A 282 13.98 23.02 20.52
C ALA A 282 13.26 21.98 21.41
N VAL A 283 11.92 21.94 21.33
CA VAL A 283 11.07 21.02 22.10
C VAL A 283 11.38 19.57 21.76
N LEU A 284 11.80 18.79 22.76
CA LEU A 284 12.18 17.38 22.60
C LEU A 284 11.01 16.45 22.99
N PRO A 285 10.57 15.54 22.12
CA PRO A 285 9.68 14.45 22.53
C PRO A 285 10.46 13.36 23.27
N ILE A 286 9.93 12.94 24.41
CA ILE A 286 10.37 11.75 25.15
C ILE A 286 9.17 10.82 25.38
N ALA A 287 9.43 9.55 25.68
CA ALA A 287 8.42 8.58 26.07
C ALA A 287 7.34 8.36 25.01
N ASP A 288 7.73 8.10 23.76
CA ASP A 288 6.79 7.79 22.68
C ASP A 288 6.01 6.48 22.98
N MET A 289 4.68 6.57 23.00
CA MET A 289 3.75 5.48 23.26
C MET A 289 2.69 5.40 22.17
N ALA A 290 2.63 4.26 21.49
CA ALA A 290 1.60 3.99 20.48
C ALA A 290 0.19 3.95 21.10
N ALA A 291 -0.84 4.07 20.25
CA ALA A 291 -2.24 4.04 20.67
C ALA A 291 -2.58 2.87 21.62
N GLY A 292 -2.09 1.65 21.34
CA GLY A 292 -2.36 0.44 22.12
C GLY A 292 -1.46 0.18 23.35
N THR A 293 -0.53 1.07 23.69
CA THR A 293 0.33 0.88 24.88
C THR A 293 -0.51 0.86 26.16
N ARG A 294 -0.33 -0.15 27.02
CA ARG A 294 -1.01 -0.27 28.33
C ARG A 294 -0.35 0.63 29.38
N ASN A 295 -1.11 1.04 30.39
CA ASN A 295 -0.65 1.80 31.57
C ASN A 295 0.07 3.12 31.22
N LYS A 296 -0.40 3.83 30.18
CA LYS A 296 0.22 5.09 29.73
C LYS A 296 0.23 6.14 30.83
N ASP A 297 -0.90 6.30 31.52
CA ASP A 297 -1.04 7.36 32.52
C ASP A 297 -0.14 7.11 33.73
N ASP A 298 0.02 5.86 34.16
CA ASP A 298 0.96 5.48 35.23
C ASP A 298 2.41 5.77 34.84
N MET A 299 2.80 5.43 33.61
CA MET A 299 4.16 5.74 33.11
C MET A 299 4.40 7.24 33.00
N ILE A 300 3.41 8.00 32.54
CA ILE A 300 3.50 9.47 32.46
C ILE A 300 3.63 10.06 33.87
N ALA A 301 2.81 9.62 34.82
CA ALA A 301 2.87 10.05 36.21
C ALA A 301 4.24 9.74 36.84
N THR A 302 4.77 8.54 36.58
CA THR A 302 6.11 8.12 37.04
C THR A 302 7.21 9.04 36.50
N ILE A 303 7.17 9.36 35.20
CA ILE A 303 8.16 10.26 34.58
C ILE A 303 8.04 11.67 35.16
N PHE A 304 6.83 12.20 35.32
CA PHE A 304 6.61 13.51 35.92
C PHE A 304 7.08 13.58 37.37
N MET A 305 6.84 12.53 38.16
CA MET A 305 7.33 12.45 39.53
C MET A 305 8.86 12.47 39.57
N ALA A 306 9.53 11.72 38.69
CA ALA A 306 10.99 11.75 38.59
C ALA A 306 11.53 13.14 38.23
N ILE A 307 10.90 13.83 37.25
CA ILE A 307 11.26 15.21 36.89
C ILE A 307 11.11 16.14 38.10
N SER A 308 9.97 16.09 38.79
CA SER A 308 9.70 16.96 39.94
C SER A 308 10.68 16.71 41.10
N ASN A 309 11.08 15.46 41.32
CA ASN A 309 11.96 15.10 42.43
C ASN A 309 13.40 15.53 42.18
N HIS A 310 13.89 15.46 40.94
CA HIS A 310 15.28 15.80 40.59
C HIS A 310 15.44 17.26 40.15
N ASN A 311 14.36 17.91 39.72
CA ASN A 311 14.33 19.34 39.43
C ASN A 311 13.01 19.98 39.92
N PRO A 312 12.96 20.45 41.17
CA PRO A 312 11.77 21.10 41.73
C PRO A 312 11.35 22.40 41.02
N ASN A 313 12.25 23.00 40.23
CA ASN A 313 11.96 24.21 39.46
C ASN A 313 11.30 23.91 38.10
N ALA A 314 11.32 22.66 37.64
CA ALA A 314 10.69 22.25 36.40
C ALA A 314 9.16 22.32 36.53
N ARG A 315 8.50 22.94 35.55
CA ARG A 315 7.03 23.02 35.50
C ARG A 315 6.46 21.78 34.82
N ILE A 316 5.35 21.27 35.33
CA ILE A 316 4.70 20.06 34.81
C ILE A 316 3.26 20.37 34.40
N GLY A 317 2.87 19.92 33.20
CA GLY A 317 1.51 20.05 32.67
C GLY A 317 1.18 21.42 32.08
N TYR A 318 -0.08 21.62 31.69
CA TYR A 318 -0.55 22.88 31.13
C TYR A 318 -1.06 23.79 32.25
N SER A 319 -0.38 24.90 32.50
CA SER A 319 -0.90 25.96 33.39
C SER A 319 -0.70 27.34 32.79
N ASN A 320 -1.67 28.24 33.01
CA ASN A 320 -1.73 29.58 32.39
C ASN A 320 -0.51 30.46 32.71
N GLY A 321 0.23 30.18 33.80
CA GLY A 321 1.45 30.90 34.16
C GLY A 321 2.71 30.43 33.43
N THR A 322 2.65 29.30 32.71
CA THR A 322 3.83 28.62 32.14
C THR A 322 4.19 29.06 30.73
N THR A 323 3.20 29.52 29.95
CA THR A 323 3.44 30.09 28.62
C THR A 323 4.11 31.47 28.66
N LYS A 324 3.87 32.28 29.71
CA LYS A 324 4.47 33.63 29.85
C LYS A 324 5.96 33.64 30.16
N HIS A 325 6.47 32.65 30.90
CA HIS A 325 7.87 32.63 31.33
C HIS A 325 8.82 32.13 30.22
N ILE A 326 8.30 31.38 29.23
CA ILE A 326 9.06 30.92 28.05
C ILE A 326 9.29 32.08 27.06
N SER A 327 8.44 33.10 27.07
CA SER A 327 8.68 34.34 26.31
C SER A 327 9.60 35.34 27.02
N GLU A 328 9.95 35.07 28.29
CA GLU A 328 10.73 35.97 29.14
C GLU A 328 12.14 35.44 29.48
N VAL A 329 12.47 34.21 29.05
CA VAL A 329 13.80 33.57 29.16
C VAL A 329 14.38 33.38 27.76
#